data_AF-A7B174-F1
#
_entry.id   AF-A7B174-F1
#
_cell.length_a   1.000
_cell.length_b   1.000
_cell.length_c   1.000
_cell.angle_alpha   90.00
_cell.angle_beta   90.00
_cell.angle_gamma   90.00
#
_symmetry.space_group_name_H-M   'P 1'
#
loop_
_entity.id
_entity.type
_entity.pdbx_description
1 polymer ?
#
loop_
_entity_poly.entity_id
_entity_poly.type
_entity_poly.pdbx_seq_one_letter_code
_entity_poly.pdbx_strand_id
1 'polypeptide(L)'
;MNKVIIYYGSKEKFNQIIPKEYRNLTDLVYESDKDGKIMKLVIPTQSGEYPKEEKEEKIFVKNFVISSDEYAGVREHVITNFINFLAKFDVENLYIQNPPLQISEQIIRLYPKAEVKYQKYKQLTTSHLLKINEEY
;
A
#
# COMPACT_ATOMS: atom_id res chain seq x y z
N MET A 1 -1.35 1.52 13.10
CA MET A 1 -0.46 0.56 12.41
C MET A 1 0.52 -0.09 13.36
N ASN A 2 0.45 -1.41 13.47
CA ASN A 2 1.30 -2.24 14.32
C ASN A 2 2.48 -2.82 13.54
N LYS A 3 2.28 -3.13 12.26
CA LYS A 3 3.27 -3.82 11.43
C LYS A 3 3.33 -3.23 10.03
N VAL A 4 4.54 -2.92 9.57
CA VAL A 4 4.81 -2.42 8.22
C VAL A 4 5.97 -3.22 7.62
N ILE A 5 5.73 -3.87 6.49
CA ILE A 5 6.74 -4.63 5.74
C ILE A 5 6.82 -4.10 4.32
N ILE A 6 8.02 -3.71 3.92
CA ILE A 6 8.38 -3.44 2.53
C ILE A 6 9.19 -4.62 2.03
N TYR A 7 8.74 -5.27 0.96
CA TYR A 7 9.39 -6.44 0.38
C TYR A 7 9.82 -6.16 -1.06
N TYR A 8 11.12 -6.31 -1.32
CA TYR A 8 11.71 -6.23 -2.65
C TYR A 8 12.03 -7.63 -3.17
N GLY A 9 11.23 -8.13 -4.12
CA GLY A 9 11.36 -9.51 -4.61
C GLY A 9 10.24 -9.97 -5.54
N SER A 10 10.25 -11.26 -5.86
CA SER A 10 9.23 -11.92 -6.68
C SER A 10 7.90 -12.07 -5.94
N LYS A 11 6.81 -12.07 -6.73
CA LYS A 11 5.43 -12.22 -6.22
C LYS A 11 5.23 -13.54 -5.49
N GLU A 12 5.85 -14.61 -5.97
CA GLU A 12 5.77 -15.93 -5.35
C GLU A 12 6.27 -15.93 -3.90
N LYS A 13 7.43 -15.33 -3.65
CA LYS A 13 7.97 -15.23 -2.27
C LYS A 13 7.22 -14.21 -1.43
N PHE A 14 6.72 -13.14 -2.05
CA PHE A 14 5.86 -12.18 -1.37
C PHE A 14 4.55 -12.83 -0.87
N ASN A 15 3.94 -13.69 -1.69
CA ASN A 15 2.72 -14.41 -1.33
C ASN A 15 2.90 -15.36 -0.12
N GLN A 16 4.13 -15.76 0.19
CA GLN A 16 4.43 -16.59 1.36
C GLN A 16 4.48 -15.80 2.68
N ILE A 17 4.66 -14.48 2.62
CA ILE A 17 4.79 -13.63 3.81
C ILE A 17 3.49 -12.89 4.16
N ILE A 18 2.59 -12.73 3.19
CA ILE A 18 1.32 -12.03 3.38
C ILE A 18 0.27 -12.94 4.02
N PRO A 19 -0.70 -12.38 4.75
CA PRO A 19 -1.84 -13.13 5.27
C PRO A 19 -2.77 -13.59 4.13
N LYS A 20 -3.60 -14.61 4.39
CA LYS A 20 -4.59 -15.12 3.41
C LYS A 20 -5.76 -14.16 3.16
N GLU A 21 -6.18 -13.45 4.20
CA GLU A 21 -7.25 -12.44 4.11
C GLU A 21 -6.64 -11.05 4.17
N TYR A 22 -6.83 -10.29 3.09
CA TYR A 22 -6.33 -8.94 2.95
C TYR A 22 -7.21 -8.11 2.01
N ARG A 23 -7.08 -6.79 2.12
CA ARG A 23 -7.61 -5.82 1.15
C ARG A 23 -6.45 -5.34 0.28
N ASN A 24 -6.70 -5.18 -1.02
CA ASN A 24 -5.71 -4.71 -1.98
C ASN A 24 -5.83 -3.18 -2.21
N LEU A 25 -4.88 -2.59 -2.92
CA LEU A 25 -4.84 -1.15 -3.18
C LEU A 25 -6.01 -0.70 -4.05
N THR A 26 -6.29 -1.43 -5.12
CA THR A 26 -7.35 -1.07 -6.09
C THR A 26 -8.72 -1.01 -5.43
N ASP A 27 -9.05 -1.97 -4.56
CA ASP A 27 -10.30 -2.05 -3.83
C ASP A 27 -10.48 -0.83 -2.91
N LEU A 28 -9.43 -0.49 -2.14
CA LEU A 28 -9.47 0.64 -1.22
C LEU A 28 -9.51 1.98 -1.96
N VAL A 29 -8.82 2.12 -3.09
CA VAL A 29 -8.91 3.32 -3.93
C VAL A 29 -10.33 3.50 -4.44
N TYR A 30 -10.95 2.43 -4.96
CA TYR A 30 -12.32 2.47 -5.45
C TYR A 30 -13.33 2.83 -4.37
N GLU A 31 -13.16 2.31 -3.16
CA GLU A 31 -13.97 2.65 -1.98
C GLU A 31 -13.79 4.12 -1.59
N SER A 32 -12.54 4.60 -1.51
CA SER A 32 -12.26 6.00 -1.17
C SER A 32 -12.78 7.02 -2.19
N ASP A 33 -12.81 6.64 -3.48
CA ASP A 33 -13.36 7.47 -4.57
C ASP A 33 -14.90 7.51 -4.52
N LYS A 34 -15.56 6.50 -3.93
CA LYS A 34 -17.02 6.52 -3.70
C LYS A 34 -17.37 7.46 -2.56
N ASP A 35 -16.66 7.38 -1.44
CA ASP A 35 -16.91 8.26 -0.29
C ASP A 35 -16.64 9.73 -0.64
N GLY A 36 -15.57 10.00 -1.39
CA GLY A 36 -15.22 11.38 -1.82
C GLY A 36 -16.24 12.06 -2.73
N LYS A 37 -17.22 11.32 -3.29
CA LYS A 37 -18.29 11.88 -4.12
C LYS A 37 -19.53 12.31 -3.31
N ILE A 38 -19.58 12.02 -2.02
CA ILE A 38 -20.70 12.40 -1.16
C ILE A 38 -20.47 13.84 -0.70
N MET A 39 -21.01 14.82 -1.43
CA MET A 39 -21.06 16.21 -0.96
C MET A 39 -22.03 16.31 0.23
N LYS A 40 -21.51 16.47 1.45
CA LYS A 40 -22.32 16.80 2.62
C LYS A 40 -22.71 18.28 2.57
N LEU A 41 -23.99 18.56 2.30
CA LEU A 41 -24.53 19.91 2.43
C LEU A 41 -24.74 20.21 3.92
N VAL A 42 -23.86 21.01 4.51
CA VAL A 42 -23.95 21.46 5.90
C VAL A 42 -24.79 22.74 5.95
N ILE A 43 -26.03 22.63 6.44
CA ILE A 43 -26.93 23.78 6.60
C ILE A 43 -26.69 24.38 8.00
N PRO A 44 -26.42 25.70 8.12
CA PRO A 44 -26.29 26.36 9.42
C PRO A 44 -27.62 26.27 10.20
N THR A 45 -27.50 26.10 11.51
CA THR A 45 -28.67 26.10 12.42
C THR A 45 -29.32 27.49 12.47
N GLN A 46 -30.56 27.59 12.99
CA GLN A 46 -31.29 28.87 13.09
C GLN A 46 -30.54 29.95 13.91
N SER A 47 -29.57 29.55 14.73
CA SER A 47 -28.65 30.42 15.49
C SER A 47 -27.41 30.86 14.70
N GLY A 48 -27.24 30.46 13.44
CA GLY A 48 -26.08 30.79 12.60
C GLY A 48 -24.85 29.92 12.87
N GLU A 49 -24.96 28.91 13.74
CA GLU A 49 -23.88 27.98 14.04
C GLU A 49 -23.90 26.82 13.04
N TYR A 50 -22.74 26.52 12.46
CA TYR A 50 -22.54 25.30 11.67
C TYR A 50 -22.49 24.08 12.60
N PRO A 51 -23.14 22.96 12.25
CA PRO A 51 -22.93 21.70 12.95
C PRO A 51 -21.44 21.39 13.02
N LYS A 52 -20.96 20.96 14.19
CA LYS A 52 -19.57 20.48 14.34
C LYS A 52 -19.36 19.34 13.34
N GLU A 53 -18.30 19.42 12.55
CA GLU A 53 -17.90 18.33 11.66
C GLU A 53 -17.76 17.04 12.49
N GLU A 54 -18.67 16.10 12.28
CA GLU A 54 -18.53 14.75 12.82
C GLU A 54 -17.27 14.15 12.18
N LYS A 55 -16.35 13.66 13.02
CA LYS A 55 -15.17 12.95 12.53
C LYS A 55 -15.65 11.77 11.71
N GLU A 56 -15.30 11.76 10.43
CA GLU A 56 -15.63 10.63 9.56
C GLU A 56 -15.04 9.35 10.15
N GLU A 57 -15.90 8.34 10.33
CA GLU A 57 -15.47 7.03 10.79
C GLU A 57 -14.52 6.44 9.76
N LYS A 58 -13.26 6.21 10.17
CA LYS A 58 -12.27 5.59 9.29
C LYS A 58 -12.62 4.13 9.08
N ILE A 59 -12.54 3.68 7.83
CA ILE A 59 -12.71 2.28 7.49
C ILE A 59 -11.52 1.50 8.09
N PHE A 60 -11.83 0.52 8.94
CA PHE A 60 -10.82 -0.34 9.54
C PHE A 60 -10.34 -1.41 8.56
N VAL A 61 -9.03 -1.50 8.36
CA VAL A 61 -8.39 -2.46 7.46
C VAL A 61 -7.33 -3.24 8.23
N LYS A 62 -7.66 -4.49 8.59
CA LYS A 62 -6.76 -5.36 9.34
C LYS A 62 -5.45 -5.67 8.60
N ASN A 63 -5.55 -6.07 7.33
CA ASN A 63 -4.40 -6.41 6.50
C ASN A 63 -4.52 -5.69 5.17
N PHE A 64 -3.63 -4.73 4.95
CA PHE A 64 -3.49 -4.02 3.69
C PHE A 64 -2.27 -4.55 2.94
N VAL A 65 -2.50 -5.13 1.77
CA VAL A 65 -1.44 -5.70 0.92
C VAL A 65 -1.44 -4.96 -0.40
N ILE A 66 -0.27 -4.56 -0.86
CA ILE A 66 -0.09 -3.87 -2.15
C ILE A 66 0.91 -4.66 -2.97
N SER A 67 0.42 -5.31 -4.03
CA SER A 67 1.25 -6.03 -4.99
C SER A 67 1.87 -5.09 -6.01
N SER A 68 2.99 -5.49 -6.62
CA SER A 68 3.70 -4.63 -7.57
C SER A 68 2.90 -4.32 -8.84
N ASP A 69 1.97 -5.19 -9.23
CA ASP A 69 1.06 -5.00 -10.36
C ASP A 69 -0.06 -4.01 -10.09
N GLU A 70 -0.37 -3.70 -8.82
CA GLU A 70 -1.49 -2.83 -8.46
C GLU A 70 -1.20 -1.33 -8.66
N TYR A 71 0.07 -0.91 -8.61
CA TYR A 71 0.43 0.50 -8.81
C TYR A 71 0.03 1.03 -10.19
N ALA A 72 0.04 0.17 -11.21
CA ALA A 72 -0.39 0.53 -12.56
C ALA A 72 -1.92 0.70 -12.68
N GLY A 73 -2.68 0.12 -11.75
CA GLY A 73 -4.15 0.18 -11.74
C GLY A 73 -4.72 1.42 -11.07
N VAL A 74 -3.88 2.24 -10.42
CA VAL A 74 -4.32 3.44 -9.70
C VAL A 74 -3.84 4.71 -10.38
N ARG A 75 -4.54 5.82 -10.12
CA ARG A 75 -4.15 7.13 -10.65
C ARG A 75 -2.88 7.64 -9.94
N GLU A 76 -2.05 8.37 -10.67
CA GLU A 76 -0.78 8.95 -10.17
C GLU A 76 -0.92 9.73 -8.85
N HIS A 77 -2.04 10.42 -8.65
CA HIS A 77 -2.29 11.17 -7.42
C HIS A 77 -2.34 10.28 -6.17
N VAL A 78 -2.70 9.00 -6.30
CA VAL A 78 -2.70 8.03 -5.19
C VAL A 78 -1.26 7.67 -4.80
N ILE A 79 -0.36 7.57 -5.78
CA ILE A 79 1.06 7.23 -5.56
C ILE A 79 1.80 8.43 -4.94
N THR A 80 1.65 9.60 -5.57
CA THR A 80 2.29 10.84 -5.13
C THR A 80 1.80 11.29 -3.74
N ASN A 81 0.51 11.07 -3.43
CA ASN A 81 -0.10 11.47 -2.16
C ASN A 81 -0.45 10.27 -1.25
N PHE A 82 0.37 9.23 -1.29
CA PHE A 82 0.05 7.93 -0.68
C PHE A 82 -0.24 7.99 0.82
N ILE A 83 0.44 8.86 1.57
CA ILE A 83 0.22 9.00 3.02
C ILE A 83 -1.16 9.55 3.34
N ASN A 84 -1.60 10.56 2.60
CA ASN A 84 -2.93 11.12 2.81
C ASN A 84 -4.03 10.13 2.39
N PHE A 85 -3.77 9.33 1.36
CA PHE A 85 -4.63 8.20 1.02
C PHE A 85 -4.69 7.18 2.17
N LEU A 86 -3.54 6.73 2.68
CA LEU A 86 -3.46 5.78 3.79
C LEU A 86 -4.13 6.31 5.07
N ALA A 87 -4.06 7.63 5.32
CA ALA A 87 -4.64 8.27 6.50
C ALA A 87 -6.17 8.21 6.56
N LYS A 88 -6.85 7.95 5.43
CA LYS A 88 -8.31 7.74 5.37
C LYS A 88 -8.75 6.43 6.02
N PHE A 89 -7.83 5.48 6.15
CA PHE A 89 -8.09 4.15 6.70
C PHE A 89 -7.43 3.99 8.07
N ASP A 90 -8.02 3.16 8.92
CA ASP A 90 -7.33 2.67 10.11
C ASP A 90 -6.69 1.32 9.79
N VAL A 91 -5.42 1.35 9.39
CA VAL A 91 -4.68 0.16 8.96
C VAL A 91 -3.93 -0.46 10.13
N GLU A 92 -4.11 -1.76 10.35
CA GLU A 92 -3.37 -2.49 11.39
C GLU A 92 -2.03 -3.01 10.85
N ASN A 93 -2.05 -3.74 9.73
CA ASN A 93 -0.88 -4.36 9.12
C ASN A 93 -0.74 -3.97 7.64
N LEU A 94 0.45 -3.50 7.23
CA LEU A 94 0.75 -3.09 5.87
C LEU A 94 1.88 -3.93 5.27
N TYR A 95 1.64 -4.49 4.09
CA TYR A 95 2.60 -5.27 3.31
C TYR A 95 2.69 -4.67 1.91
N ILE A 96 3.89 -4.27 1.50
CA ILE A 96 4.11 -3.56 0.25
C ILE A 96 5.17 -4.28 -0.58
N GLN A 97 4.82 -4.69 -1.79
CA GLN A 97 5.75 -5.33 -2.71
C GLN A 97 6.31 -4.32 -3.73
N ASN A 98 7.63 -4.29 -3.90
CA ASN A 98 8.36 -3.47 -4.88
C ASN A 98 7.76 -2.06 -5.07
N PRO A 99 7.59 -1.26 -3.99
CA PRO A 99 6.98 0.05 -4.13
C PRO A 99 7.79 0.99 -5.01
N PRO A 100 7.13 1.93 -5.71
CA PRO A 100 7.77 3.12 -6.24
C PRO A 100 8.59 3.83 -5.15
N LEU A 101 9.73 4.41 -5.54
CA LEU A 101 10.65 5.06 -4.61
C LEU A 101 9.95 6.07 -3.70
N GLN A 102 9.05 6.88 -4.28
CA GLN A 102 8.25 7.87 -3.57
C GLN A 102 7.39 7.26 -2.45
N ILE A 103 6.79 6.08 -2.67
CA ILE A 103 5.99 5.40 -1.64
C ILE A 103 6.90 4.88 -0.53
N SER A 104 8.01 4.22 -0.90
CA SER A 104 8.94 3.69 0.10
C SER A 104 9.52 4.78 0.99
N GLU A 105 9.93 5.92 0.43
CA GLU A 105 10.51 7.03 1.18
C GLU A 105 9.49 7.65 2.14
N GLN A 106 8.27 7.88 1.66
CA GLN A 106 7.17 8.39 2.49
C GLN A 106 6.86 7.46 3.67
N ILE A 107 6.83 6.13 3.44
CA ILE A 107 6.55 5.15 4.49
C ILE A 107 7.70 5.05 5.49
N ILE A 108 8.95 4.97 5.03
CA ILE A 108 10.11 4.89 5.92
C ILE A 108 10.21 6.14 6.80
N ARG A 109 9.89 7.33 6.25
CA ARG A 109 9.92 8.59 6.99
C ARG A 109 8.89 8.63 8.14
N LEU A 110 7.69 8.09 7.94
CA LEU A 110 6.61 8.13 8.93
C LEU A 110 6.59 6.92 9.85
N TYR A 111 7.04 5.78 9.37
CA TYR A 111 7.09 4.51 10.08
C TYR A 111 8.54 4.01 10.15
N PRO A 112 9.40 4.62 10.98
CA PRO A 112 10.81 4.23 11.07
C PRO A 112 11.03 2.79 11.58
N LYS A 113 10.00 2.15 12.15
CA LYS A 113 10.01 0.73 12.53
C LYS A 113 9.62 -0.21 11.38
N ALA A 114 9.43 0.30 10.16
CA ALA A 114 9.12 -0.52 8.99
C ALA A 114 10.26 -1.49 8.69
N GLU A 115 9.90 -2.75 8.46
CA GLU A 115 10.86 -3.80 8.14
C GLU A 115 11.05 -3.88 6.62
N VAL A 116 12.27 -3.67 6.14
CA VAL A 116 12.61 -3.76 4.71
C VAL A 116 13.28 -5.11 4.44
N LYS A 117 12.67 -5.92 3.58
CA LYS A 117 13.15 -7.26 3.21
C LYS A 117 13.52 -7.31 1.74
N TYR A 118 14.64 -7.96 1.45
CA TYR A 118 15.09 -8.21 0.09
C TYR A 118 15.15 -9.71 -0.20
N GLN A 119 14.65 -10.09 -1.36
CA GLN A 119 14.86 -11.42 -1.89
C GLN A 119 16.33 -11.60 -2.25
N LYS A 120 16.96 -12.64 -1.67
CA LYS A 120 18.24 -13.14 -2.16
C LYS A 120 18.01 -13.92 -3.45
N TYR A 121 18.54 -13.41 -4.55
CA TYR A 121 18.57 -14.10 -5.85
C TYR A 121 19.84 -14.94 -5.97
N LYS A 122 19.76 -16.06 -6.70
CA LYS A 122 20.95 -16.83 -7.06
C LYS A 122 21.79 -15.99 -8.02
N GLN A 123 23.09 -15.90 -7.75
CA GLN A 123 24.02 -15.22 -8.64
C GLN A 123 24.45 -16.16 -9.75
N LEU A 124 24.43 -15.66 -10.98
CA LEU A 124 24.94 -16.39 -12.14
C LEU A 124 26.46 -16.23 -12.17
N THR A 125 27.16 -17.32 -12.41
CA THR A 125 28.64 -17.37 -12.43
C THR A 125 29.09 -17.96 -13.75
N THR A 126 30.37 -17.77 -14.10
CA THR A 126 30.94 -18.32 -15.34
C THR A 126 30.77 -19.84 -15.43
N SER A 127 30.80 -20.55 -14.31
CA SER A 127 30.52 -21.99 -14.27
C SER A 127 29.09 -22.36 -14.70
N HIS A 128 28.10 -21.52 -14.39
CA HIS A 128 26.74 -21.71 -14.88
C HIS A 128 26.66 -21.52 -16.40
N LEU A 129 27.40 -20.55 -16.96
CA LEU A 129 27.44 -20.29 -18.40
C LEU A 129 28.13 -21.42 -19.17
N LEU A 130 29.27 -21.92 -18.66
CA LEU A 130 29.98 -23.05 -19.25
C LEU A 130 29.09 -24.30 -19.31
N LYS A 131 28.33 -24.55 -18.25
CA LYS A 131 27.40 -25.67 -18.19
C LYS A 131 26.29 -25.58 -19.26
N ILE A 132 25.77 -24.38 -19.53
CA ILE A 132 24.77 -24.17 -20.59
C ILE A 132 25.38 -24.46 -21.97
N ASN A 133 26.62 -24.02 -22.23
CA ASN A 133 27.33 -24.27 -23.49
C ASN A 133 27.72 -25.75 -23.70
N GLU A 134 27.82 -26.53 -22.63
CA GLU A 134 28.03 -27.98 -22.74
C GLU A 134 26.72 -28.75 -22.99
N GLU A 135 25.58 -28.22 -22.51
CA GLU A 135 24.25 -28.85 -22.65
C GLU A 135 23.51 -28.46 -23.94
N TYR A 136 23.88 -27.33 -24.58
CA TYR A 136 23.23 -26.77 -25.79
C TYR A 136 24.27 -26.27 -26.80
#